data_AF-C1ARL2-F1
#
_entry.id   AF-C1ARL2-F1
#
_cell.length_a   1.000
_cell.length_b   1.000
_cell.length_c   1.000
_cell.angle_alpha   90.00
_cell.angle_beta   90.00
_cell.angle_gamma   90.00
#
_symmetry.space_group_name_H-M   'P 1'
#
loop_
_entity.id
_entity.type
_entity.pdbx_description
1 polymer ?
#
loop_
_entity_poly.entity_id
_entity_poly.type
_entity_poly.pdbx_seq_one_letter_code
_entity_poly.pdbx_strand_id
1 'polypeptide(L)'
;MAEIRVSASEVRLALSRFERFAGLHGNVAVPMPLIRGAEVIADPFANIRGVRAPGLGIPRRLCIGTWRGRGVRSFVAARAGVPAIRVRTLGRGAGAEFDELIVTVSDPGHVVAQIRDVLDPGRVRAVEREVRFRSGDGTLLAGTATVPAGAEGGPAAVILTGSGRLDRDGDHAKLPIGVSRALADALARAGVASLRYDKRGVARSGGDYLSTGLSDNIADAAAAVDWLRTTGGFGRSSIAVIGHSEGACLAVALGADRGVDPAAVVLLACPAVTGRQVLQWQSGEAVDGLPSAVRVVLRALRIDVKERQRVALEKLSRTTTDAARMGGRRVNARWFREFLDFDPKPLLRENLAPVLVITGAKDVQVDPEDLAVIAELVPGGADTVQVPDLTHLIRRDADPPSLRAYRRLVRDAVDPEVLSLVADWTAGHLRRV
;
A
#
# COMPACT_ATOMS: atom_id res chain seq x y z
N MET A 1 35.13 -13.40 -12.73
CA MET A 1 33.65 -13.39 -12.70
C MET A 1 33.21 -12.05 -13.24
N ALA A 2 32.05 -11.98 -13.89
CA ALA A 2 31.53 -10.71 -14.38
C ALA A 2 31.37 -9.73 -13.21
N GLU A 3 31.86 -8.51 -13.39
CA GLU A 3 31.80 -7.47 -12.39
C GLU A 3 30.69 -6.50 -12.75
N ILE A 4 29.80 -6.21 -11.81
CA ILE A 4 28.76 -5.20 -12.00
C ILE A 4 29.18 -3.90 -11.34
N ARG A 5 29.01 -2.78 -12.06
CA ARG A 5 29.26 -1.43 -11.55
C ARG A 5 28.01 -0.60 -11.75
N VAL A 6 27.57 0.07 -10.69
CA VAL A 6 26.43 0.97 -10.68
C VAL A 6 26.96 2.40 -10.63
N SER A 7 26.46 3.26 -11.50
CA SER A 7 26.80 4.68 -11.56
C SER A 7 25.54 5.52 -11.73
N ALA A 8 25.66 6.84 -11.61
CA ALA A 8 24.54 7.75 -11.82
C ALA A 8 23.91 7.63 -13.22
N SER A 9 24.70 7.28 -14.24
CA SER A 9 24.26 7.25 -15.64
C SER A 9 23.86 5.86 -16.13
N GLU A 10 24.41 4.78 -15.57
CA GLU A 10 24.20 3.42 -16.08
C GLU A 10 24.57 2.31 -15.08
N VAL A 11 24.03 1.11 -15.34
CA VAL A 11 24.51 -0.17 -14.78
C VAL A 11 25.35 -0.87 -15.84
N ARG A 12 26.63 -1.11 -15.52
CA ARG A 12 27.59 -1.75 -16.42
C ARG A 12 27.99 -3.12 -15.91
N LEU A 13 27.86 -4.13 -16.76
CA LEU A 13 28.35 -5.49 -16.57
C LEU A 13 29.65 -5.68 -17.36
N ALA A 14 30.78 -5.69 -16.65
CA ALA A 14 32.09 -5.99 -17.21
C ALA A 14 32.32 -7.51 -17.25
N LEU A 15 32.33 -8.09 -18.46
CA LEU A 15 32.57 -9.51 -18.67
C LEU A 15 34.07 -9.80 -18.70
N SER A 16 34.50 -10.88 -18.04
CA SER A 16 35.86 -11.42 -18.18
C SER A 16 36.10 -11.98 -19.59
N ARG A 17 37.37 -12.21 -19.95
CA ARG A 17 37.74 -12.79 -21.27
C ARG A 17 37.00 -14.09 -21.56
N PHE A 18 36.91 -14.99 -20.56
CA PHE A 18 36.15 -16.23 -20.68
C PHE A 18 34.65 -15.98 -20.87
N GLU A 19 34.05 -15.05 -20.13
CA GLU A 19 32.62 -14.76 -20.24
C GLU A 19 32.26 -14.09 -21.58
N ARG A 20 33.14 -13.26 -22.13
CA ARG A 20 32.94 -12.69 -23.47
C ARG A 20 32.94 -13.77 -24.54
N PHE A 21 33.88 -14.71 -24.45
CA PHE A 21 33.95 -15.85 -25.34
C PHE A 21 32.73 -16.78 -25.18
N ALA A 22 32.42 -17.18 -23.94
CA ALA A 22 31.31 -18.08 -23.63
C ALA A 22 29.94 -17.47 -23.97
N GLY A 23 29.75 -16.18 -23.73
CA GLY A 23 28.51 -15.46 -24.01
C GLY A 23 28.36 -15.00 -25.45
N LEU A 24 29.45 -15.03 -26.24
CA LEU A 24 29.56 -14.38 -27.55
C LEU A 24 29.07 -12.93 -27.49
N HIS A 25 29.49 -12.20 -26.46
CA HIS A 25 29.04 -10.85 -26.17
C HIS A 25 30.15 -10.00 -25.53
N GLY A 26 30.13 -8.69 -25.79
CA GLY A 26 30.94 -7.72 -25.07
C GLY A 26 30.39 -7.39 -23.68
N ASN A 27 30.99 -6.39 -23.02
CA ASN A 27 30.38 -5.81 -21.82
C ASN A 27 28.95 -5.33 -22.13
N VAL A 28 28.06 -5.41 -21.15
CA VAL A 28 26.68 -4.94 -21.29
C VAL A 28 26.53 -3.68 -20.46
N ALA A 29 25.94 -2.63 -21.01
CA ALA A 29 25.63 -1.41 -20.29
C ALA A 29 24.16 -1.07 -20.48
N VAL A 30 23.48 -0.74 -19.38
CA VAL A 30 22.09 -0.31 -19.41
C VAL A 30 22.01 1.09 -18.81
N PRO A 31 21.66 2.12 -19.61
CA PRO A 31 21.43 3.47 -19.12
C PRO A 31 20.40 3.47 -17.98
N MET A 32 20.67 4.21 -16.92
CA MET A 32 19.83 4.26 -15.72
C MET A 32 18.37 4.67 -16.04
N PRO A 33 18.09 5.63 -16.95
CA PRO A 33 16.71 5.98 -17.33
C PRO A 33 15.94 4.84 -18.00
N LEU A 34 16.64 3.82 -18.51
CA LEU A 34 16.03 2.64 -19.13
C LEU A 34 15.80 1.50 -18.14
N ILE A 35 16.20 1.65 -16.87
CA ILE A 35 16.01 0.64 -15.85
C ILE A 35 14.67 0.89 -15.13
N ARG A 36 13.81 -0.14 -15.13
CA ARG A 36 12.53 -0.12 -14.42
C ARG A 36 12.68 -0.53 -12.95
N GLY A 37 13.66 -1.38 -12.64
CA GLY A 37 13.93 -1.80 -11.27
C GLY A 37 14.88 -2.99 -11.18
N ALA A 38 15.28 -3.32 -9.95
CA ALA A 38 16.17 -4.44 -9.65
C ALA A 38 15.68 -5.25 -8.42
N GLU A 39 15.87 -6.56 -8.47
CA GLU A 39 15.51 -7.50 -7.40
C GLU A 39 16.61 -8.56 -7.20
N VAL A 40 16.75 -9.06 -5.97
CA VAL A 40 17.60 -10.22 -5.68
C VAL A 40 16.84 -11.48 -6.03
N ILE A 41 17.50 -12.43 -6.71
CA ILE A 41 16.93 -13.74 -7.04
C ILE A 41 17.79 -14.86 -6.43
N ALA A 42 17.13 -15.76 -5.71
CA ALA A 42 17.80 -16.85 -4.99
C ALA A 42 18.28 -17.97 -5.93
N ASP A 43 17.47 -18.33 -6.93
CA ASP A 43 17.83 -19.31 -7.97
C ASP A 43 17.80 -18.63 -9.34
N PRO A 44 18.96 -18.28 -9.93
CA PRO A 44 18.99 -17.69 -11.25
C PRO A 44 18.47 -18.65 -12.33
N PHE A 45 18.65 -19.96 -12.21
CA PHE A 45 18.30 -20.92 -13.26
C PHE A 45 16.79 -21.13 -13.38
N ALA A 46 16.07 -21.11 -12.26
CA ALA A 46 14.60 -21.10 -12.26
C ALA A 46 14.01 -19.82 -12.91
N ASN A 47 14.83 -18.78 -13.04
CA ASN A 47 14.43 -17.46 -13.50
C ASN A 47 14.82 -17.16 -14.96
N ILE A 48 15.63 -18.02 -15.59
CA ILE A 48 15.97 -17.93 -17.02
C ILE A 48 14.82 -18.52 -17.85
N ARG A 49 14.32 -17.74 -18.82
CA ARG A 49 13.22 -18.17 -19.71
C ARG A 49 13.64 -18.12 -21.17
N GLY A 50 12.97 -18.93 -21.99
CA GLY A 50 13.18 -18.94 -23.43
C GLY A 50 14.36 -19.82 -23.88
N VAL A 51 14.72 -19.67 -25.15
CA VAL A 51 15.76 -20.45 -25.81
C VAL A 51 17.04 -19.64 -25.88
N ARG A 52 18.17 -20.28 -25.57
CA ARG A 52 19.52 -19.70 -25.67
C ARG A 52 19.85 -19.40 -27.13
N ALA A 53 20.16 -18.14 -27.45
CA ALA A 53 20.60 -17.69 -28.77
C ALA A 53 21.24 -16.28 -28.71
N PRO A 54 22.60 -16.12 -28.73
CA PRO A 54 23.68 -17.13 -28.63
C PRO A 54 24.23 -17.28 -27.19
N GLY A 55 25.28 -18.10 -26.99
CA GLY A 55 26.03 -18.19 -25.73
C GLY A 55 26.26 -19.62 -25.24
N LEU A 56 26.70 -19.79 -24.00
CA LEU A 56 26.95 -21.06 -23.32
C LEU A 56 25.84 -21.36 -22.29
N GLY A 57 25.26 -22.56 -22.34
CA GLY A 57 24.29 -23.02 -21.35
C GLY A 57 24.56 -24.46 -20.92
N ILE A 58 25.09 -24.64 -19.71
CA ILE A 58 25.24 -25.91 -19.03
C ILE A 58 24.11 -26.00 -18.00
N PRO A 59 23.16 -26.94 -18.16
CA PRO A 59 21.97 -27.04 -17.32
C PRO A 59 22.29 -26.98 -15.83
N ARG A 60 21.64 -26.05 -15.12
CA ARG A 60 21.75 -25.81 -13.66
C ARG A 60 23.18 -25.57 -13.14
N ARG A 61 24.16 -25.30 -14.00
CA ARG A 61 25.56 -25.07 -13.60
C ARG A 61 26.08 -23.71 -14.05
N LEU A 62 25.92 -23.39 -15.33
CA LEU A 62 26.50 -22.18 -15.91
C LEU A 62 25.71 -21.72 -17.13
N CYS A 63 25.20 -20.49 -17.11
CA CYS A 63 24.57 -19.86 -18.27
C CYS A 63 25.24 -18.51 -18.52
N ILE A 64 25.83 -18.31 -19.71
CA ILE A 64 26.42 -17.04 -20.14
C ILE A 64 25.97 -16.74 -21.57
N GLY A 65 25.31 -15.62 -21.82
CA GLY A 65 24.86 -15.22 -23.16
C GLY A 65 23.42 -14.71 -23.20
N THR A 66 22.77 -14.81 -24.37
CA THR A 66 21.43 -14.27 -24.61
C THR A 66 20.37 -15.36 -24.62
N TRP A 67 19.25 -15.13 -23.93
CA TRP A 67 18.04 -15.95 -23.97
C TRP A 67 16.89 -15.18 -24.59
N ARG A 68 16.07 -15.86 -25.40
CA ARG A 68 14.94 -15.25 -26.13
C ARG A 68 13.68 -16.07 -25.92
N GLY A 69 12.60 -15.44 -25.47
CA GLY A 69 11.31 -16.12 -25.32
C GLY A 69 10.15 -15.18 -25.00
N ARG A 70 8.97 -15.45 -25.57
CA ARG A 70 7.72 -14.68 -25.35
C ARG A 70 7.91 -13.15 -25.46
N GLY A 71 8.67 -12.70 -26.46
CA GLY A 71 8.97 -11.28 -26.70
C GLY A 71 10.10 -10.67 -25.86
N VAL A 72 10.56 -11.38 -24.82
CA VAL A 72 11.62 -10.95 -23.91
C VAL A 72 12.99 -11.43 -24.42
N ARG A 73 13.97 -10.52 -24.41
CA ARG A 73 15.39 -10.80 -24.63
C ARG A 73 16.18 -10.55 -23.35
N SER A 74 16.75 -11.60 -22.80
CA SER A 74 17.48 -11.57 -21.54
C SER A 74 18.97 -11.75 -21.78
N PHE A 75 19.81 -10.96 -21.12
CA PHE A 75 21.22 -11.31 -20.96
C PHE A 75 21.40 -12.07 -19.66
N VAL A 76 22.12 -13.19 -19.70
CA VAL A 76 22.33 -14.06 -18.55
C VAL A 76 23.83 -14.25 -18.35
N ALA A 77 24.30 -14.08 -17.11
CA ALA A 77 25.61 -14.48 -16.64
C ALA A 77 25.45 -15.08 -15.23
N ALA A 78 25.09 -16.37 -15.17
CA ALA A 78 24.69 -17.04 -13.95
C ALA A 78 25.47 -18.34 -13.68
N ARG A 79 25.80 -18.57 -12.40
CA ARG A 79 26.58 -19.70 -11.89
C ARG A 79 25.84 -20.38 -10.73
N ALA A 80 25.92 -21.70 -10.65
CA ALA A 80 25.35 -22.46 -9.54
C ALA A 80 26.01 -22.09 -8.20
N GLY A 81 25.19 -22.02 -7.15
CA GLY A 81 25.64 -21.72 -5.79
C GLY A 81 25.99 -20.26 -5.53
N VAL A 82 25.81 -19.37 -6.52
CA VAL A 82 26.03 -17.92 -6.35
C VAL A 82 24.68 -17.19 -6.47
N PRO A 83 24.32 -16.33 -5.51
CA PRO A 83 23.15 -15.47 -5.63
C PRO A 83 23.21 -14.57 -6.87
N ALA A 84 22.05 -14.17 -7.38
CA ALA A 84 21.97 -13.30 -8.54
C ALA A 84 21.05 -12.11 -8.32
N ILE A 85 21.17 -11.13 -9.19
CA ILE A 85 20.21 -10.05 -9.33
C ILE A 85 19.46 -10.21 -10.66
N ARG A 86 18.23 -9.74 -10.70
CA ARG A 86 17.51 -9.43 -11.94
C ARG A 86 17.35 -7.93 -12.07
N VAL A 87 17.85 -7.36 -13.16
CA VAL A 87 17.59 -5.96 -13.56
C VAL A 87 16.58 -5.97 -14.69
N ARG A 88 15.43 -5.30 -14.52
CA ARG A 88 14.41 -5.16 -15.56
C ARG A 88 14.52 -3.80 -16.21
N THR A 89 14.44 -3.75 -17.53
CA THR A 89 14.47 -2.49 -18.28
C THR A 89 13.05 -2.06 -18.68
N LEU A 90 12.93 -0.85 -19.23
CA LEU A 90 11.71 -0.40 -19.92
C LEU A 90 11.43 -1.20 -21.19
N GLY A 91 12.38 -2.02 -21.63
CA GLY A 91 12.29 -2.94 -22.75
C GLY A 91 12.94 -2.40 -24.01
N ARG A 92 13.11 -3.28 -25.00
CA ARG A 92 13.81 -2.94 -26.26
C ARG A 92 13.12 -1.84 -27.07
N GLY A 93 11.81 -1.70 -26.96
CA GLY A 93 11.05 -0.61 -27.59
C GLY A 93 11.43 0.79 -27.08
N ALA A 94 12.00 0.89 -25.88
CA ALA A 94 12.50 2.12 -25.29
C ALA A 94 14.01 2.34 -25.53
N GLY A 95 14.64 1.53 -26.39
CA GLY A 95 16.07 1.65 -26.73
C GLY A 95 17.02 0.83 -25.85
N ALA A 96 16.51 0.01 -24.92
CA ALA A 96 17.36 -0.90 -24.15
C ALA A 96 17.85 -2.08 -25.03
N GLU A 97 19.07 -2.56 -24.82
CA GLU A 97 19.59 -3.71 -25.58
C GLU A 97 18.90 -5.04 -25.18
N PHE A 98 18.58 -5.15 -23.88
CA PHE A 98 17.94 -6.30 -23.25
C PHE A 98 16.73 -5.85 -22.43
N ASP A 99 15.71 -6.69 -22.38
CA ASP A 99 14.52 -6.49 -21.56
C ASP A 99 14.81 -6.83 -20.08
N GLU A 100 15.74 -7.75 -19.85
CA GLU A 100 16.22 -8.10 -18.51
C GLU A 100 17.70 -8.54 -18.51
N LEU A 101 18.38 -8.32 -17.38
CA LEU A 101 19.67 -8.93 -17.07
C LEU A 101 19.51 -9.87 -15.88
N ILE A 102 20.06 -11.09 -15.95
CA ILE A 102 20.17 -12.02 -14.83
C ILE A 102 21.65 -12.31 -14.59
N VAL A 103 22.19 -11.80 -13.49
CA VAL A 103 23.65 -11.79 -13.24
C VAL A 103 23.94 -12.26 -11.83
N THR A 104 24.81 -13.28 -11.69
CA THR A 104 25.36 -13.66 -10.38
C THR A 104 26.40 -12.67 -9.90
N VAL A 105 26.28 -12.24 -8.65
CA VAL A 105 27.12 -11.22 -8.02
C VAL A 105 27.44 -11.62 -6.59
N SER A 106 28.57 -11.16 -6.06
CA SER A 106 29.02 -11.52 -4.70
C SER A 106 28.12 -10.96 -3.60
N ASP A 107 27.59 -9.75 -3.79
CA ASP A 107 26.65 -9.11 -2.87
C ASP A 107 25.44 -8.54 -3.63
N PRO A 108 24.41 -9.37 -3.88
CA PRO A 108 23.24 -8.93 -4.64
C PRO A 108 22.41 -7.89 -3.90
N GLY A 109 22.42 -7.90 -2.57
CA GLY A 109 21.69 -6.94 -1.75
C GLY A 109 22.26 -5.54 -1.91
N HIS A 110 23.58 -5.41 -1.79
CA HIS A 110 24.27 -4.13 -1.98
C HIS A 110 24.07 -3.58 -3.39
N VAL A 111 24.21 -4.40 -4.43
CA VAL A 111 24.06 -3.93 -5.82
C VAL A 111 22.62 -3.50 -6.11
N VAL A 112 21.61 -4.26 -5.65
CA VAL A 112 20.20 -3.86 -5.81
C VAL A 112 19.91 -2.56 -5.07
N ALA A 113 20.47 -2.37 -3.86
CA ALA A 113 20.35 -1.13 -3.12
C ALA A 113 20.96 0.05 -3.89
N GLN A 114 22.17 -0.08 -4.42
CA GLN A 114 22.81 0.96 -5.24
C GLN A 114 21.98 1.33 -6.47
N ILE A 115 21.44 0.34 -7.20
CA ILE A 115 20.59 0.63 -8.37
C ILE A 115 19.33 1.39 -7.93
N ARG A 116 18.70 0.99 -6.82
CA ARG A 116 17.51 1.68 -6.29
C ARG A 116 17.83 3.09 -5.84
N ASP A 117 18.97 3.32 -5.19
CA ASP A 117 19.39 4.64 -4.74
C ASP A 117 19.62 5.60 -5.91
N VAL A 118 20.10 5.12 -7.06
CA VAL A 118 20.21 5.97 -8.26
C VAL A 118 18.87 6.17 -8.96
N LEU A 119 17.99 5.16 -8.96
CA LEU A 119 16.65 5.27 -9.53
C LEU A 119 15.73 6.19 -8.71
N ASP A 120 15.98 6.29 -7.41
CA ASP A 120 15.27 7.17 -6.49
C ASP A 120 16.28 7.94 -5.61
N PRO A 121 17.00 8.93 -6.20
CA PRO A 121 18.01 9.72 -5.48
C PRO A 121 17.37 10.61 -4.41
N GLY A 122 16.04 10.73 -4.41
CA GLY A 122 15.23 11.39 -3.41
C GLY A 122 14.76 10.48 -2.27
N ARG A 123 15.20 9.21 -2.22
CA ARG A 123 14.94 8.33 -1.07
C ARG A 123 15.67 8.90 0.15
N VAL A 124 14.98 9.77 0.88
CA VAL A 124 15.41 10.25 2.20
C VAL A 124 15.83 9.02 3.00
N ARG A 125 17.01 9.07 3.62
CA ARG A 125 17.48 8.04 4.56
C ARG A 125 16.58 8.10 5.80
N ALA A 126 15.36 7.59 5.66
CA ALA A 126 14.45 7.40 6.76
C ALA A 126 14.87 6.13 7.49
N VAL A 127 15.10 6.27 8.78
CA VAL A 127 15.39 5.14 9.64
C VAL A 127 14.05 4.54 10.01
N GLU A 128 13.77 3.33 9.51
CA GLU A 128 12.68 2.53 10.02
C GLU A 128 13.12 1.85 11.33
N ARG A 129 12.31 2.01 12.38
CA ARG A 129 12.51 1.39 13.69
C ARG A 129 11.28 0.56 14.01
N GLU A 130 11.49 -0.71 14.37
CA GLU A 130 10.44 -1.53 14.97
C GLU A 130 10.11 -0.96 16.35
N VAL A 131 8.83 -0.75 16.61
CA VAL A 131 8.33 -0.19 17.86
C VAL A 131 7.20 -1.03 18.41
N ARG A 132 6.96 -0.89 19.71
CA ARG A 132 5.80 -1.48 20.39
C ARG A 132 5.19 -0.46 21.32
N PHE A 133 3.88 -0.46 21.39
CA PHE A 133 3.12 0.40 22.28
C PHE A 133 1.89 -0.33 22.79
N ARG A 134 1.33 0.16 23.90
CA ARG A 134 0.13 -0.44 24.50
C ARG A 134 -1.09 0.39 24.09
N SER A 135 -2.15 -0.30 23.71
CA SER A 135 -3.48 0.29 23.66
C SER A 135 -4.00 0.60 25.07
N GLY A 136 -5.11 1.33 25.17
CA GLY A 136 -5.72 1.73 26.44
C GLY A 136 -6.08 0.56 27.36
N ASP A 137 -6.35 -0.62 26.79
CA ASP A 137 -6.63 -1.86 27.54
C ASP A 137 -5.38 -2.71 27.84
N GLY A 138 -4.19 -2.19 27.54
CA GLY A 138 -2.91 -2.86 27.78
C GLY A 138 -2.46 -3.80 26.66
N THR A 139 -3.28 -4.02 25.63
CA THR A 139 -2.93 -4.85 24.45
C THR A 139 -1.67 -4.29 23.79
N LEU A 140 -0.68 -5.16 23.57
CA LEU A 140 0.59 -4.77 22.97
C LEU A 140 0.49 -4.79 21.43
N LEU A 141 0.67 -3.64 20.81
CA LEU A 141 0.66 -3.45 19.36
C LEU A 141 2.10 -3.31 18.85
N ALA A 142 2.35 -3.87 17.66
CA ALA A 142 3.64 -3.79 16.99
C ALA A 142 3.54 -2.87 15.78
N GLY A 143 4.54 -2.02 15.59
CA GLY A 143 4.55 -1.06 14.49
C GLY A 143 5.94 -0.69 14.01
N THR A 144 5.97 0.19 13.01
CA THR A 144 7.18 0.73 12.42
C THR A 144 7.09 2.26 12.47
N ALA A 145 8.07 2.87 13.14
CA ALA A 145 8.29 4.30 13.08
C ALA A 145 9.31 4.58 11.97
N THR A 146 8.94 5.41 11.00
CA THR A 146 9.80 5.85 9.89
C THR A 146 10.16 7.29 10.14
N VAL A 147 11.41 7.57 10.50
CA VAL A 147 11.86 8.93 10.84
C VAL A 147 12.89 9.38 9.81
N PRO A 148 12.56 10.36 8.94
CA PRO A 148 13.53 10.97 8.05
C PRO A 148 14.61 11.71 8.85
N ALA A 149 15.85 11.71 8.35
CA ALA A 149 16.96 12.37 9.03
C ALA A 149 16.66 13.87 9.25
N GLY A 150 16.82 14.34 10.49
CA GLY A 150 16.57 15.73 10.86
C GLY A 150 15.09 16.07 11.12
N ALA A 151 14.21 15.07 11.15
CA ALA A 151 12.80 15.24 11.52
C ALA A 151 12.49 14.81 12.96
N GLU A 152 13.52 14.55 13.78
CA GLU A 152 13.34 14.27 15.21
C GLU A 152 12.60 15.43 15.90
N GLY A 153 11.45 15.14 16.52
CA GLY A 153 10.62 16.16 17.18
C GLY A 153 9.81 17.07 16.24
N GLY A 154 9.94 16.90 14.92
CA GLY A 154 9.25 17.68 13.89
C GLY A 154 7.87 17.14 13.50
N PRO A 155 7.40 17.41 12.27
CA PRO A 155 6.17 16.86 11.73
C PRO A 155 6.13 15.33 11.75
N ALA A 156 5.02 14.76 12.22
CA ALA A 156 4.77 13.33 12.23
C ALA A 156 3.32 13.00 11.82
N ALA A 157 3.09 11.77 11.38
CA ALA A 157 1.75 11.28 11.06
C ALA A 157 1.54 9.83 11.52
N VAL A 158 0.36 9.52 12.06
CA VAL A 158 -0.09 8.13 12.21
C VAL A 158 -0.85 7.73 10.94
N ILE A 159 -0.49 6.60 10.34
CA ILE A 159 -1.16 6.06 9.15
C ILE A 159 -2.06 4.90 9.55
N LEU A 160 -3.36 5.03 9.30
CA LEU A 160 -4.42 4.10 9.68
C LEU A 160 -4.90 3.33 8.45
N THR A 161 -4.72 2.01 8.49
CA THR A 161 -5.10 1.10 7.41
C THR A 161 -6.62 0.89 7.33
N GLY A 162 -7.09 0.43 6.16
CA GLY A 162 -8.49 0.06 5.94
C GLY A 162 -8.98 -1.17 6.70
N SER A 163 -10.08 -1.74 6.18
CA SER A 163 -10.77 -2.85 6.84
C SER A 163 -10.15 -4.21 6.58
N GLY A 164 -10.46 -5.15 7.48
CA GLY A 164 -9.94 -6.51 7.39
C GLY A 164 -8.65 -6.73 8.17
N ARG A 165 -8.06 -7.91 7.95
CA ARG A 165 -6.80 -8.34 8.56
C ARG A 165 -5.62 -7.74 7.80
N LEU A 166 -5.36 -6.46 8.03
CA LEU A 166 -4.24 -5.73 7.42
C LEU A 166 -3.09 -5.59 8.41
N ASP A 167 -1.86 -5.77 7.91
CA ASP A 167 -0.64 -5.41 8.64
C ASP A 167 -0.33 -3.91 8.51
N ARG A 168 0.75 -3.46 9.15
CA ARG A 168 1.18 -2.05 9.15
C ARG A 168 1.40 -1.44 7.76
N ASP A 169 1.70 -2.24 6.75
CA ASP A 169 1.94 -1.74 5.40
C ASP A 169 0.63 -1.64 4.58
N GLY A 170 -0.49 -2.04 5.18
CA GLY A 170 -1.81 -2.11 4.55
C GLY A 170 -1.98 -3.39 3.75
N ASP A 171 -1.14 -4.40 3.94
CA ASP A 171 -1.18 -5.64 3.19
C ASP A 171 -2.13 -6.65 3.86
N HIS A 172 -2.98 -7.30 3.05
CA HIS A 172 -3.70 -8.49 3.48
C HIS A 172 -2.85 -9.72 3.13
N ALA A 173 -2.91 -10.80 3.91
CA ALA A 173 -2.10 -12.01 3.71
C ALA A 173 -2.17 -12.66 2.31
N LYS A 174 -3.14 -12.28 1.47
CA LYS A 174 -3.33 -12.78 0.10
C LYS A 174 -3.29 -11.68 -0.96
N LEU A 175 -3.16 -10.42 -0.54
CA LEU A 175 -3.26 -9.27 -1.42
C LEU A 175 -2.34 -8.16 -0.88
N PRO A 176 -1.15 -7.96 -1.48
CA PRO A 176 -0.22 -6.92 -1.06
C PRO A 176 -0.67 -5.56 -1.61
N ILE A 177 -1.54 -4.86 -0.89
CA ILE A 177 -2.13 -3.58 -1.29
C ILE A 177 -1.11 -2.43 -1.15
N GLY A 178 -0.34 -2.42 -0.06
CA GLY A 178 0.85 -1.58 0.14
C GLY A 178 0.62 -0.06 0.27
N VAL A 179 -0.62 0.39 0.47
CA VAL A 179 -0.95 1.83 0.51
C VAL A 179 -0.28 2.53 1.69
N SER A 180 -0.32 1.94 2.90
CA SER A 180 0.28 2.58 4.08
C SER A 180 1.80 2.67 3.98
N ARG A 181 2.46 1.65 3.42
CA ARG A 181 3.92 1.70 3.14
C ARG A 181 4.26 2.81 2.15
N ALA A 182 3.52 2.91 1.05
CA ALA A 182 3.75 3.93 0.04
C ALA A 182 3.52 5.37 0.58
N LEU A 183 2.51 5.55 1.44
CA LEU A 183 2.27 6.82 2.14
C LEU A 183 3.43 7.19 3.06
N ALA A 184 3.95 6.23 3.83
CA ALA A 184 5.09 6.50 4.69
C ALA A 184 6.36 6.86 3.93
N ASP A 185 6.63 6.19 2.80
CA ASP A 185 7.75 6.54 1.92
C ASP A 185 7.59 7.97 1.39
N ALA A 186 6.36 8.37 0.99
CA ALA A 186 6.09 9.72 0.50
C ALA A 186 6.22 10.78 1.60
N LEU A 187 5.68 10.52 2.79
CA LEU A 187 5.81 11.40 3.96
C LEU A 187 7.28 11.58 4.35
N ALA A 188 8.06 10.50 4.36
CA ALA A 188 9.48 10.55 4.65
C ALA A 188 10.24 11.44 3.65
N ARG A 189 9.89 11.38 2.36
CA ARG A 189 10.45 12.28 1.32
C ARG A 189 10.08 13.75 1.54
N ALA A 190 8.90 14.02 2.11
CA ALA A 190 8.47 15.36 2.49
C ALA A 190 8.98 15.82 3.88
N GLY A 191 9.85 15.02 4.54
CA GLY A 191 10.39 15.36 5.86
C GLY A 191 9.42 15.15 7.02
N VAL A 192 8.37 14.35 6.82
CA VAL A 192 7.37 14.00 7.84
C VAL A 192 7.64 12.59 8.35
N ALA A 193 7.85 12.45 9.65
CA ALA A 193 7.95 11.14 10.28
C ALA A 193 6.60 10.41 10.23
N SER A 194 6.59 9.07 10.25
CA SER A 194 5.33 8.33 10.29
C SER A 194 5.37 7.13 11.23
N LEU A 195 4.21 6.82 11.80
CA LEU A 195 3.96 5.58 12.54
C LEU A 195 2.91 4.76 11.80
N ARG A 196 3.27 3.51 11.50
CA ARG A 196 2.36 2.46 11.03
C ARG A 196 2.32 1.34 12.06
N TYR A 197 1.21 0.62 12.19
CA TYR A 197 1.12 -0.51 13.12
C TYR A 197 0.23 -1.63 12.60
N ASP A 198 0.53 -2.86 13.02
CA ASP A 198 -0.29 -4.02 12.67
C ASP A 198 -1.60 -3.93 13.44
N LYS A 199 -2.75 -4.13 12.79
CA LYS A 199 -4.03 -4.16 13.52
C LYS A 199 -4.01 -5.24 14.60
N ARG A 200 -4.77 -5.03 15.67
CA ARG A 200 -4.92 -5.98 16.77
C ARG A 200 -5.26 -7.39 16.27
N GLY A 201 -4.53 -8.38 16.80
CA GLY A 201 -4.62 -9.78 16.39
C GLY A 201 -4.19 -10.07 14.94
N VAL A 202 -3.40 -9.18 14.34
CA VAL A 202 -2.82 -9.33 13.00
C VAL A 202 -1.29 -9.20 13.08
N ALA A 203 -0.60 -9.99 12.25
CA ALA A 203 0.86 -10.02 12.15
C ALA A 203 1.56 -10.09 13.51
N ARG A 204 2.24 -9.03 13.96
CA ARG A 204 3.00 -9.02 15.22
C ARG A 204 2.27 -8.35 16.40
N SER A 205 1.09 -7.78 16.18
CA SER A 205 0.27 -7.22 17.26
C SER A 205 -0.45 -8.32 18.03
N GLY A 206 -0.52 -8.16 19.36
CA GLY A 206 -1.27 -9.04 20.24
C GLY A 206 -2.79 -8.88 20.11
N GLY A 207 -3.53 -9.62 20.93
CA GLY A 207 -5.01 -9.63 20.92
C GLY A 207 -5.61 -10.63 19.91
N ASP A 208 -6.93 -10.59 19.75
CA ASP A 208 -7.67 -11.41 18.76
C ASP A 208 -8.50 -10.52 17.83
N TYR A 209 -8.19 -10.60 16.53
CA TYR A 209 -8.91 -9.88 15.49
C TYR A 209 -10.41 -10.21 15.49
N LEU A 210 -10.82 -11.45 15.81
CA LEU A 210 -12.25 -11.82 15.78
C LEU A 210 -13.05 -11.23 16.94
N SER A 211 -12.39 -10.72 17.98
CA SER A 211 -13.02 -10.04 19.11
C SER A 211 -12.75 -8.54 19.19
N THR A 212 -12.14 -7.98 18.15
CA THR A 212 -11.77 -6.57 18.07
C THR A 212 -12.88 -5.75 17.42
N GLY A 213 -13.51 -4.82 18.14
CA GLY A 213 -14.50 -3.89 17.60
C GLY A 213 -13.89 -2.72 16.81
N LEU A 214 -14.75 -1.89 16.22
CA LEU A 214 -14.34 -0.59 15.67
C LEU A 214 -13.88 0.34 16.79
N SER A 215 -14.58 0.32 17.93
CA SER A 215 -14.21 1.03 19.16
C SER A 215 -12.79 0.69 19.64
N ASP A 216 -12.42 -0.59 19.64
CA ASP A 216 -11.06 -1.02 19.98
C ASP A 216 -10.04 -0.50 18.96
N ASN A 217 -10.39 -0.48 17.67
CA ASN A 217 -9.52 0.08 16.62
C ASN A 217 -9.32 1.60 16.79
N ILE A 218 -10.34 2.35 17.22
CA ILE A 218 -10.24 3.79 17.55
C ILE A 218 -9.30 3.98 18.74
N ALA A 219 -9.45 3.17 19.80
CA ALA A 219 -8.57 3.22 20.96
C ALA A 219 -7.11 2.88 20.61
N ASP A 220 -6.88 1.89 19.74
CA ASP A 220 -5.56 1.54 19.23
C ASP A 220 -4.93 2.70 18.44
N ALA A 221 -5.73 3.39 17.62
CA ALA A 221 -5.28 4.55 16.85
C ALA A 221 -4.96 5.76 17.75
N ALA A 222 -5.78 6.03 18.76
CA ALA A 222 -5.50 7.06 19.76
C ALA A 222 -4.21 6.77 20.54
N ALA A 223 -3.97 5.51 20.92
CA ALA A 223 -2.75 5.08 21.58
C ALA A 223 -1.50 5.21 20.67
N ALA A 224 -1.65 5.04 19.37
CA ALA A 224 -0.57 5.28 18.40
C ALA A 224 -0.19 6.77 18.34
N VAL A 225 -1.18 7.68 18.38
CA VAL A 225 -0.95 9.13 18.48
C VAL A 225 -0.26 9.47 19.81
N ASP A 226 -0.73 8.92 20.92
CA ASP A 226 -0.12 9.14 22.24
C ASP A 226 1.33 8.62 22.31
N TRP A 227 1.61 7.47 21.70
CA TRP A 227 2.97 6.94 21.64
C TRP A 227 3.91 7.87 20.88
N LEU A 228 3.48 8.46 19.75
CA LEU A 228 4.29 9.46 19.03
C LEU A 228 4.61 10.67 19.92
N ARG A 229 3.65 11.13 20.71
CA ARG A 229 3.81 12.28 21.62
C ARG A 229 4.78 12.00 22.75
N THR A 230 4.64 10.85 23.38
CA THR A 230 5.34 10.52 24.62
C THR A 230 6.69 9.87 24.34
N THR A 231 6.67 8.68 23.74
CA THR A 231 7.87 7.86 23.52
C THR A 231 8.59 8.26 22.24
N GLY A 232 7.83 8.65 21.21
CA GLY A 232 8.37 9.15 19.94
C GLY A 232 8.96 10.56 20.05
N GLY A 233 8.58 11.32 21.07
CA GLY A 233 9.09 12.68 21.32
C GLY A 233 8.62 13.74 20.33
N PHE A 234 7.52 13.49 19.59
CA PHE A 234 6.97 14.44 18.63
C PHE A 234 6.03 15.46 19.30
N GLY A 235 6.11 16.71 18.89
CA GLY A 235 5.26 17.78 19.43
C GLY A 235 3.77 17.53 19.18
N ARG A 236 2.91 17.85 20.16
CA ARG A 236 1.45 17.71 20.05
C ARG A 236 0.88 18.41 18.82
N SER A 237 1.35 19.62 18.55
CA SER A 237 0.94 20.49 17.43
C SER A 237 1.57 20.11 16.08
N SER A 238 2.22 18.95 16.00
CA SER A 238 2.96 18.50 14.82
C SER A 238 2.56 17.07 14.41
N ILE A 239 1.44 16.54 14.91
CA ILE A 239 0.99 15.17 14.58
C ILE A 239 -0.30 15.20 13.76
N ALA A 240 -0.24 14.65 12.54
CA ALA A 240 -1.40 14.36 11.71
C ALA A 240 -1.91 12.92 11.90
N VAL A 241 -3.15 12.68 11.51
CA VAL A 241 -3.73 11.34 11.33
C VAL A 241 -4.19 11.18 9.88
N ILE A 242 -3.72 10.11 9.24
CA ILE A 242 -3.97 9.82 7.84
C ILE A 242 -4.66 8.46 7.77
N GLY A 243 -5.89 8.42 7.27
CA GLY A 243 -6.69 7.21 7.23
C GLY A 243 -7.11 6.81 5.82
N HIS A 244 -7.07 5.52 5.51
CA HIS A 244 -7.62 4.95 4.27
C HIS A 244 -8.80 4.04 4.55
N SER A 245 -9.93 4.24 3.85
CA SER A 245 -11.13 3.39 3.99
C SER A 245 -11.65 3.37 5.44
N GLU A 246 -11.76 2.21 6.11
CA GLU A 246 -12.06 2.17 7.56
C GLU A 246 -11.08 3.03 8.38
N GLY A 247 -9.80 3.10 8.00
CA GLY A 247 -8.83 3.96 8.66
C GLY A 247 -9.21 5.44 8.59
N ALA A 248 -9.93 5.87 7.55
CA ALA A 248 -10.47 7.22 7.47
C ALA A 248 -11.63 7.44 8.47
N CYS A 249 -12.49 6.44 8.69
CA CYS A 249 -13.48 6.49 9.78
C CYS A 249 -12.79 6.63 11.15
N LEU A 250 -11.69 5.91 11.38
CA LEU A 250 -10.88 6.06 12.60
C LEU A 250 -10.31 7.48 12.70
N ALA A 251 -9.74 8.01 11.63
CA ALA A 251 -9.20 9.38 11.59
C ALA A 251 -10.27 10.45 11.84
N VAL A 252 -11.51 10.26 11.34
CA VAL A 252 -12.66 11.12 11.67
C VAL A 252 -12.96 11.10 13.17
N ALA A 253 -13.00 9.92 13.79
CA ALA A 253 -13.21 9.81 15.24
C ALA A 253 -12.10 10.49 16.04
N LEU A 254 -10.84 10.34 15.63
CA LEU A 254 -9.71 11.00 16.27
C LEU A 254 -9.70 12.53 16.07
N GLY A 255 -10.19 13.02 14.92
CA GLY A 255 -10.34 14.47 14.67
C GLY A 255 -11.38 15.14 15.56
N ALA A 256 -12.42 14.39 15.96
CA ALA A 256 -13.45 14.87 16.90
C ALA A 256 -13.00 14.81 18.37
N ASP A 257 -12.07 13.90 18.71
CA ASP A 257 -11.62 13.67 20.08
C ASP A 257 -10.69 14.79 20.57
N ARG A 258 -11.11 15.55 21.59
CA ARG A 258 -10.34 16.64 22.21
C ARG A 258 -9.13 16.20 23.04
N GLY A 259 -9.11 14.96 23.50
CA GLY A 259 -7.93 14.38 24.15
C GLY A 259 -6.84 14.08 23.13
N VAL A 260 -7.25 13.66 21.93
CA VAL A 260 -6.37 13.42 20.78
C VAL A 260 -5.99 14.74 20.14
N ASP A 261 -6.91 15.54 19.60
CA ASP A 261 -6.63 16.87 19.03
C ASP A 261 -5.44 16.86 18.03
N PRO A 262 -5.60 16.17 16.87
CA PRO A 262 -4.55 16.11 15.86
C PRO A 262 -4.36 17.47 15.17
N ALA A 263 -3.14 17.76 14.72
CA ALA A 263 -2.83 19.02 14.03
C ALA A 263 -3.36 19.08 12.59
N ALA A 264 -3.62 17.92 11.98
CA ALA A 264 -4.25 17.79 10.66
C ALA A 264 -4.86 16.39 10.50
N VAL A 265 -5.90 16.28 9.67
CA VAL A 265 -6.58 15.02 9.35
C VAL A 265 -6.61 14.81 7.83
N VAL A 266 -6.15 13.65 7.37
CA VAL A 266 -6.22 13.26 5.95
C VAL A 266 -7.10 12.03 5.80
N LEU A 267 -8.09 12.13 4.93
CA LEU A 267 -9.16 11.17 4.72
C LEU A 267 -9.11 10.63 3.28
N LEU A 268 -8.62 9.40 3.12
CA LEU A 268 -8.54 8.74 1.81
C LEU A 268 -9.68 7.73 1.66
N ALA A 269 -10.55 7.94 0.66
CA ALA A 269 -11.76 7.16 0.45
C ALA A 269 -12.60 7.05 1.74
N CYS A 270 -12.97 8.21 2.30
CA CYS A 270 -13.78 8.30 3.51
C CYS A 270 -15.26 8.37 3.16
N PRO A 271 -16.11 7.50 3.73
CA PRO A 271 -17.54 7.66 3.57
C PRO A 271 -18.08 8.81 4.43
N ALA A 272 -19.16 9.44 3.99
CA ALA A 272 -19.92 10.45 4.73
C ALA A 272 -21.27 9.92 5.22
N VAL A 273 -21.50 8.61 5.11
CA VAL A 273 -22.75 7.92 5.48
C VAL A 273 -22.47 6.82 6.50
N THR A 274 -23.54 6.27 7.08
CA THR A 274 -23.41 5.18 8.07
C THR A 274 -22.70 3.97 7.45
N GLY A 275 -21.97 3.19 8.25
CA GLY A 275 -21.32 1.99 7.72
C GLY A 275 -22.29 0.96 7.14
N ARG A 276 -23.56 0.97 7.58
CA ARG A 276 -24.65 0.23 6.92
C ARG A 276 -24.88 0.66 5.48
N GLN A 277 -24.99 1.97 5.25
CA GLN A 277 -25.18 2.52 3.91
C GLN A 277 -23.95 2.26 3.04
N VAL A 278 -22.75 2.36 3.62
CA VAL A 278 -21.50 1.98 2.92
C VAL A 278 -21.59 0.53 2.43
N LEU A 279 -21.85 -0.44 3.31
CA LEU A 279 -21.88 -1.85 2.89
C LEU A 279 -22.98 -2.13 1.84
N GLN A 280 -24.10 -1.41 1.90
CA GLN A 280 -25.17 -1.49 0.88
C GLN A 280 -24.72 -0.92 -0.47
N TRP A 281 -24.03 0.24 -0.47
CA TRP A 281 -23.41 0.83 -1.65
C TRP A 281 -22.43 -0.16 -2.30
N GLN A 282 -21.49 -0.72 -1.53
CA GLN A 282 -20.50 -1.66 -2.04
C GLN A 282 -21.14 -2.87 -2.74
N SER A 283 -22.27 -3.35 -2.22
CA SER A 283 -23.02 -4.45 -2.81
C SER A 283 -23.73 -4.06 -4.10
N GLY A 284 -24.28 -2.85 -4.15
CA GLY A 284 -24.85 -2.28 -5.38
C GLY A 284 -23.80 -2.22 -6.48
N GLU A 285 -22.70 -1.55 -6.21
CA GLU A 285 -21.59 -1.42 -7.17
C GLU A 285 -21.01 -2.78 -7.56
N ALA A 286 -20.90 -3.73 -6.63
CA ALA A 286 -20.45 -5.09 -6.92
C ALA A 286 -21.40 -5.82 -7.88
N VAL A 287 -22.72 -5.65 -7.73
CA VAL A 287 -23.74 -6.22 -8.62
C VAL A 287 -23.72 -5.54 -9.98
N ASP A 288 -23.59 -4.21 -10.02
CA ASP A 288 -23.59 -3.43 -11.25
C ASP A 288 -22.32 -3.65 -12.08
N GLY A 289 -21.20 -3.93 -11.43
CA GLY A 289 -19.96 -4.38 -12.06
C GLY A 289 -19.96 -5.84 -12.56
N LEU A 290 -21.07 -6.59 -12.43
CA LEU A 290 -21.17 -7.95 -12.98
C LEU A 290 -21.48 -7.92 -14.50
N PRO A 291 -20.93 -8.87 -15.29
CA PRO A 291 -21.28 -9.03 -16.69
C PRO A 291 -22.78 -9.18 -16.86
N SER A 292 -23.34 -8.56 -17.91
CA SER A 292 -24.78 -8.55 -18.17
C SER A 292 -25.39 -9.95 -18.20
N ALA A 293 -24.69 -10.95 -18.75
CA ALA A 293 -25.12 -12.35 -18.74
C ALA A 293 -25.32 -12.90 -17.32
N VAL A 294 -24.42 -12.57 -16.38
CA VAL A 294 -24.54 -12.98 -14.97
C VAL A 294 -25.73 -12.28 -14.31
N ARG A 295 -25.94 -10.99 -14.56
CA ARG A 295 -27.09 -10.25 -14.03
C ARG A 295 -28.42 -10.82 -14.53
N VAL A 296 -28.49 -11.24 -15.80
CA VAL A 296 -29.66 -11.92 -16.37
C VAL A 296 -29.94 -13.25 -15.66
N VAL A 297 -28.90 -14.05 -15.41
CA VAL A 297 -29.04 -15.32 -14.66
C VAL A 297 -29.53 -15.08 -13.24
N LEU A 298 -28.95 -14.11 -12.52
CA LEU A 298 -29.41 -13.77 -11.16
C LEU A 298 -30.88 -13.35 -11.16
N ARG A 299 -31.30 -12.54 -12.13
CA ARG A 299 -32.71 -12.13 -12.29
C ARG A 299 -33.63 -13.32 -12.60
N ALA A 300 -33.23 -14.19 -13.52
CA ALA A 300 -34.00 -15.39 -13.89
C ALA A 300 -34.18 -16.35 -12.71
N LEU A 301 -33.13 -16.52 -11.89
CA LEU A 301 -33.16 -17.32 -10.67
C LEU A 301 -33.80 -16.60 -9.47
N ARG A 302 -34.31 -15.37 -9.66
CA ARG A 302 -34.87 -14.51 -8.58
C ARG A 302 -33.92 -14.36 -7.39
N ILE A 303 -32.62 -14.30 -7.65
CA ILE A 303 -31.58 -14.09 -6.64
C ILE A 303 -31.37 -12.59 -6.48
N ASP A 304 -31.93 -12.05 -5.41
CA ASP A 304 -31.66 -10.67 -5.00
C ASP A 304 -30.43 -10.64 -4.06
N VAL A 305 -29.30 -10.17 -4.60
CA VAL A 305 -28.05 -10.05 -3.86
C VAL A 305 -28.14 -8.93 -2.82
N LYS A 306 -28.82 -7.82 -3.12
CA LYS A 306 -28.98 -6.67 -2.22
C LYS A 306 -29.83 -7.07 -1.02
N GLU A 307 -30.96 -7.74 -1.25
CA GLU A 307 -31.83 -8.22 -0.18
C GLU A 307 -31.16 -9.29 0.67
N ARG A 308 -30.47 -10.26 0.05
CA ARG A 308 -29.69 -11.26 0.80
C ARG A 308 -28.65 -10.61 1.69
N GLN A 309 -27.95 -9.59 1.20
CA GLN A 309 -26.99 -8.83 1.98
C GLN A 309 -27.69 -8.06 3.11
N ARG A 310 -28.83 -7.41 2.86
CA ARG A 310 -29.60 -6.69 3.88
C ARG A 310 -29.97 -7.60 5.06
N VAL A 311 -30.55 -8.78 4.76
CA VAL A 311 -30.88 -9.80 5.77
C VAL A 311 -29.64 -10.26 6.53
N ALA A 312 -28.52 -10.42 5.82
CA ALA A 312 -27.22 -10.76 6.38
C ALA A 312 -26.70 -9.71 7.38
N LEU A 313 -26.75 -8.43 7.02
CA LEU A 313 -26.35 -7.31 7.88
C LEU A 313 -27.28 -7.16 9.08
N GLU A 314 -28.59 -7.36 8.89
CA GLU A 314 -29.58 -7.36 9.97
C GLU A 314 -29.36 -8.50 10.97
N LYS A 315 -28.98 -9.69 10.48
CA LYS A 315 -28.56 -10.79 11.36
C LYS A 315 -27.31 -10.43 12.15
N LEU A 316 -26.32 -9.80 11.51
CA LEU A 316 -25.09 -9.36 12.18
C LEU A 316 -25.36 -8.30 13.24
N SER A 317 -26.20 -7.29 12.95
CA SER A 317 -26.53 -6.22 13.91
C SER A 317 -27.19 -6.75 15.19
N ARG A 318 -27.90 -7.90 15.10
CA ARG A 318 -28.57 -8.54 16.24
C ARG A 318 -27.70 -9.56 17.00
N THR A 319 -26.45 -9.76 16.60
CA THR A 319 -25.55 -10.67 17.34
C THR A 319 -25.17 -10.10 18.71
N THR A 320 -24.94 -10.97 19.69
CA THR A 320 -24.48 -10.55 21.03
C THR A 320 -23.04 -10.97 21.31
N THR A 321 -22.49 -11.90 20.53
CA THR A 321 -21.13 -12.39 20.65
C THR A 321 -20.19 -11.65 19.71
N ASP A 322 -18.91 -11.67 20.03
CA ASP A 322 -17.88 -10.99 19.26
C ASP A 322 -17.64 -11.59 17.87
N ALA A 323 -17.80 -12.90 17.76
CA ALA A 323 -17.69 -13.62 16.49
C ALA A 323 -19.00 -14.34 16.17
N ALA A 324 -19.31 -14.46 14.88
CA ALA A 324 -20.45 -15.22 14.38
C ALA A 324 -20.03 -16.12 13.20
N ARG A 325 -20.87 -17.10 12.85
CA ARG A 325 -20.70 -17.91 11.62
C ARG A 325 -21.63 -17.42 10.53
N MET A 326 -21.06 -17.16 9.36
CA MET A 326 -21.76 -16.66 8.18
C MET A 326 -21.18 -17.29 6.92
N GLY A 327 -22.02 -17.93 6.11
CA GLY A 327 -21.57 -18.62 4.89
C GLY A 327 -20.45 -19.65 5.15
N GLY A 328 -20.51 -20.36 6.28
CA GLY A 328 -19.49 -21.36 6.66
C GLY A 328 -18.18 -20.79 7.19
N ARG A 329 -18.04 -19.46 7.31
CA ARG A 329 -16.83 -18.79 7.85
C ARG A 329 -17.12 -18.09 9.16
N ARG A 330 -16.12 -18.03 10.05
CA ARG A 330 -16.18 -17.13 11.22
C ARG A 330 -15.93 -15.71 10.75
N VAL A 331 -16.76 -14.79 11.22
CA VAL A 331 -16.65 -13.34 10.97
C VAL A 331 -16.57 -12.61 12.31
N ASN A 332 -15.92 -11.45 12.30
CA ASN A 332 -15.87 -10.53 13.43
C ASN A 332 -17.21 -9.79 13.52
N ALA A 333 -18.12 -10.33 14.31
CA ALA A 333 -19.48 -9.81 14.44
C ALA A 333 -19.52 -8.50 15.22
N ARG A 334 -18.66 -8.32 16.24
CA ARG A 334 -18.57 -7.07 16.99
C ARG A 334 -18.20 -5.89 16.10
N TRP A 335 -17.14 -6.01 15.30
CA TRP A 335 -16.77 -4.99 14.32
C TRP A 335 -17.91 -4.69 13.35
N PHE A 336 -18.58 -5.71 12.81
CA PHE A 336 -19.72 -5.47 11.92
C PHE A 336 -20.84 -4.70 12.62
N ARG A 337 -21.21 -5.04 13.86
CA ARG A 337 -22.23 -4.29 14.60
C ARG A 337 -21.84 -2.83 14.77
N GLU A 338 -20.65 -2.59 15.30
CA GLU A 338 -20.17 -1.25 15.59
C GLU A 338 -19.99 -0.42 14.31
N PHE A 339 -19.48 -1.02 13.23
CA PHE A 339 -19.34 -0.34 11.95
C PHE A 339 -20.69 -0.05 11.30
N LEU A 340 -21.67 -0.96 11.37
CA LEU A 340 -23.00 -0.72 10.84
C LEU A 340 -23.68 0.52 11.45
N ASP A 341 -23.43 0.76 12.74
CA ASP A 341 -24.02 1.85 13.50
C ASP A 341 -23.14 3.12 13.52
N PHE A 342 -21.89 3.03 13.07
CA PHE A 342 -20.98 4.17 12.97
C PHE A 342 -21.50 5.20 11.94
N ASP A 343 -21.77 6.41 12.42
CA ASP A 343 -22.11 7.58 11.61
C ASP A 343 -20.98 8.62 11.70
N PRO A 344 -20.27 8.93 10.60
CA PRO A 344 -19.20 9.92 10.62
C PRO A 344 -19.73 11.36 10.75
N LYS A 345 -21.00 11.64 10.41
CA LYS A 345 -21.47 13.04 10.27
C LYS A 345 -21.40 13.86 11.55
N PRO A 346 -21.78 13.36 12.75
CA PRO A 346 -21.62 14.12 13.99
C PRO A 346 -20.15 14.42 14.28
N LEU A 347 -19.28 13.45 14.07
CA LEU A 347 -17.83 13.55 14.35
C LEU A 347 -17.15 14.53 13.38
N LEU A 348 -17.54 14.54 12.11
CA LEU A 348 -17.04 15.52 11.13
C LEU A 348 -17.35 16.97 11.55
N ARG A 349 -18.53 17.22 12.14
CA ARG A 349 -18.91 18.55 12.67
C ARG A 349 -18.11 18.97 13.90
N GLU A 350 -17.48 18.02 14.56
CA GLU A 350 -16.67 18.27 15.75
C GLU A 350 -15.18 18.41 15.43
N ASN A 351 -14.75 18.07 14.21
CA ASN A 351 -13.35 18.20 13.82
C ASN A 351 -12.97 19.68 13.66
N LEU A 352 -11.95 20.13 14.41
CA LEU A 352 -11.44 21.51 14.32
C LEU A 352 -10.07 21.60 13.63
N ALA A 353 -9.47 20.45 13.30
CA ALA A 353 -8.21 20.42 12.57
C ALA A 353 -8.46 20.67 11.07
N PRO A 354 -7.49 21.22 10.33
CA PRO A 354 -7.52 21.21 8.87
C PRO A 354 -7.73 19.78 8.33
N VAL A 355 -8.58 19.65 7.30
CA VAL A 355 -8.94 18.36 6.71
C VAL A 355 -8.66 18.35 5.21
N LEU A 356 -7.93 17.32 4.77
CA LEU A 356 -7.82 16.93 3.36
C LEU A 356 -8.65 15.67 3.12
N VAL A 357 -9.49 15.66 2.09
CA VAL A 357 -10.28 14.50 1.70
C VAL A 357 -10.00 14.18 0.24
N ILE A 358 -9.59 12.95 -0.03
CA ILE A 358 -9.31 12.46 -1.39
C ILE A 358 -10.12 11.21 -1.66
N THR A 359 -10.94 11.23 -2.71
CA THR A 359 -11.66 10.05 -3.19
C THR A 359 -11.46 9.90 -4.69
N GLY A 360 -11.34 8.66 -5.15
CA GLY A 360 -11.18 8.38 -6.57
C GLY A 360 -12.52 8.37 -7.30
N ALA A 361 -12.58 8.92 -8.51
CA ALA A 361 -13.81 8.92 -9.31
C ALA A 361 -14.29 7.51 -9.72
N LYS A 362 -13.43 6.49 -9.61
CA LYS A 362 -13.76 5.07 -9.86
C LYS A 362 -13.80 4.25 -8.57
N ASP A 363 -13.98 4.90 -7.42
CA ASP A 363 -14.20 4.19 -6.17
C ASP A 363 -15.59 3.53 -6.16
N VAL A 364 -15.60 2.21 -5.95
CA VAL A 364 -16.82 1.37 -5.90
C VAL A 364 -17.10 0.90 -4.48
N GLN A 365 -16.30 1.32 -3.51
CA GLN A 365 -16.44 0.97 -2.10
C GLN A 365 -16.92 2.13 -1.24
N VAL A 366 -16.65 3.35 -1.69
CA VAL A 366 -17.14 4.61 -1.12
C VAL A 366 -17.67 5.45 -2.27
N ASP A 367 -18.78 6.13 -2.03
CA ASP A 367 -19.38 7.01 -3.03
C ASP A 367 -18.50 8.27 -3.22
N PRO A 368 -18.01 8.57 -4.43
CA PRO A 368 -17.25 9.79 -4.68
C PRO A 368 -18.01 11.08 -4.31
N GLU A 369 -19.34 11.07 -4.29
CA GLU A 369 -20.17 12.21 -3.91
C GLU A 369 -20.06 12.57 -2.41
N ASP A 370 -19.57 11.65 -1.57
CA ASP A 370 -19.34 11.89 -0.15
C ASP A 370 -18.33 13.03 0.11
N LEU A 371 -17.46 13.36 -0.86
CA LEU A 371 -16.53 14.51 -0.77
C LEU A 371 -17.25 15.82 -0.46
N ALA A 372 -18.33 16.11 -1.18
CA ALA A 372 -19.08 17.36 -1.01
C ALA A 372 -19.74 17.42 0.37
N VAL A 373 -20.28 16.28 0.83
CA VAL A 373 -20.90 16.16 2.15
C VAL A 373 -19.86 16.39 3.25
N ILE A 374 -18.66 15.82 3.13
CA ILE A 374 -17.60 16.03 4.12
C ILE A 374 -17.17 17.49 4.17
N ALA A 375 -16.98 18.14 3.01
CA ALA A 375 -16.61 19.55 2.93
C ALA A 375 -17.63 20.48 3.61
N GLU A 376 -18.93 20.16 3.50
CA GLU A 376 -20.00 20.92 4.15
C GLU A 376 -20.02 20.70 5.67
N LEU A 377 -19.73 19.48 6.13
CA LEU A 377 -19.84 19.10 7.54
C LEU A 377 -18.66 19.56 8.39
N VAL A 378 -17.44 19.61 7.83
CA VAL A 378 -16.24 20.02 8.56
C VAL A 378 -16.28 21.52 8.85
N PRO A 379 -16.17 21.95 10.12
CA PRO A 379 -16.02 23.36 10.48
C PRO A 379 -14.87 24.04 9.73
N GLY A 380 -15.18 25.13 9.01
CA GLY A 380 -14.19 25.85 8.19
C GLY A 380 -13.93 25.22 6.81
N GLY A 381 -14.61 24.10 6.49
CA GLY A 381 -14.48 23.39 5.23
C GLY A 381 -13.38 22.33 5.23
N ALA A 382 -13.27 21.60 4.12
CA ALA A 382 -12.19 20.66 3.88
C ALA A 382 -11.61 20.87 2.47
N ASP A 383 -10.31 20.67 2.32
CA ASP A 383 -9.68 20.57 1.02
C ASP A 383 -10.11 19.24 0.40
N THR A 384 -10.89 19.30 -0.69
CA THR A 384 -11.42 18.10 -1.33
C THR A 384 -10.82 17.90 -2.71
N VAL A 385 -10.42 16.65 -2.99
CA VAL A 385 -9.84 16.27 -4.28
C VAL A 385 -10.48 15.00 -4.78
N GLN A 386 -11.25 15.11 -5.86
CA GLN A 386 -11.72 13.95 -6.61
C GLN A 386 -10.71 13.63 -7.72
N VAL A 387 -10.08 12.47 -7.66
CA VAL A 387 -9.03 12.10 -8.62
C VAL A 387 -9.62 11.27 -9.77
N PRO A 388 -9.50 11.72 -11.03
CA PRO A 388 -9.99 10.97 -12.19
C PRO A 388 -9.33 9.59 -12.28
N ASP A 389 -10.08 8.59 -12.73
CA ASP A 389 -9.64 7.20 -12.90
C ASP A 389 -9.10 6.47 -11.66
N LEU A 390 -8.99 7.15 -10.51
CA LEU A 390 -8.49 6.55 -9.29
C LEU A 390 -9.54 5.63 -8.68
N THR A 391 -9.10 4.43 -8.30
CA THR A 391 -9.91 3.41 -7.62
C THR A 391 -9.71 3.47 -6.11
N HIS A 392 -10.52 2.71 -5.36
CA HIS A 392 -10.38 2.58 -3.90
C HIS A 392 -8.98 2.13 -3.44
N LEU A 393 -8.20 1.45 -4.29
CA LEU A 393 -6.86 0.99 -3.97
C LEU A 393 -5.77 2.07 -4.13
N ILE A 394 -6.19 3.32 -4.36
CA ILE A 394 -5.32 4.47 -4.65
C ILE A 394 -4.43 4.15 -5.86
N ARG A 395 -5.06 3.62 -6.90
CA ARG A 395 -4.44 3.29 -8.18
C ARG A 395 -5.38 3.64 -9.31
N ARG A 396 -4.85 4.21 -10.38
CA ARG A 396 -5.63 4.53 -11.56
C ARG A 396 -5.94 3.27 -12.36
N ASP A 397 -7.13 3.23 -12.92
CA ASP A 397 -7.54 2.20 -13.86
C ASP A 397 -8.19 2.85 -15.07
N ALA A 398 -7.76 2.49 -16.28
CA ALA A 398 -8.37 2.97 -17.52
C ALA A 398 -9.71 2.26 -17.78
N ASP A 399 -9.88 1.04 -17.26
CA ASP A 399 -11.11 0.26 -17.43
C ASP A 399 -12.27 0.83 -16.59
N PRO A 400 -13.53 0.45 -16.88
CA PRO A 400 -14.66 0.78 -16.03
C PRO A 400 -14.48 0.29 -14.57
N PRO A 401 -15.06 1.00 -13.58
CA PRO A 401 -14.93 0.64 -12.17
C PRO A 401 -15.34 -0.81 -11.89
N SER A 402 -14.49 -1.58 -11.21
CA SER A 402 -14.81 -2.96 -10.86
C SER A 402 -13.92 -3.53 -9.74
N LEU A 403 -14.54 -4.19 -8.76
CA LEU A 403 -13.82 -4.97 -7.74
C LEU A 403 -12.95 -6.10 -8.33
N ARG A 404 -13.23 -6.54 -9.56
CA ARG A 404 -12.47 -7.61 -10.23
C ARG A 404 -11.08 -7.14 -10.66
N ALA A 405 -10.91 -5.84 -10.90
CA ALA A 405 -9.64 -5.26 -11.31
C ALA A 405 -8.60 -5.28 -10.16
N TYR A 406 -9.04 -5.35 -8.90
CA TYR A 406 -8.16 -5.19 -7.74
C TYR A 406 -6.97 -6.14 -7.73
N ARG A 407 -7.16 -7.43 -8.10
CA ARG A 407 -6.05 -8.41 -8.17
C ARG A 407 -4.98 -8.05 -9.20
N ARG A 408 -5.37 -7.37 -10.28
CA ARG A 408 -4.44 -6.84 -11.28
C ARG A 408 -3.79 -5.58 -10.74
N LEU A 409 -4.61 -4.61 -10.29
CA LEU A 409 -4.17 -3.28 -9.89
C LEU A 409 -3.15 -3.30 -8.76
N VAL A 410 -3.25 -4.19 -7.77
CA VAL A 410 -2.25 -4.26 -6.68
C VAL A 410 -0.81 -4.53 -7.15
N ARG A 411 -0.62 -4.97 -8.42
CA ARG A 411 0.71 -5.16 -9.01
C ARG A 411 1.33 -3.85 -9.49
N ASP A 412 0.51 -2.83 -9.69
CA ASP A 412 0.93 -1.50 -10.08
C ASP A 412 1.31 -0.69 -8.83
N ALA A 413 2.10 0.36 -9.03
CA ALA A 413 2.44 1.27 -7.94
C ALA A 413 1.18 2.00 -7.45
N VAL A 414 1.16 2.36 -6.16
CA VAL A 414 0.19 3.31 -5.61
C VAL A 414 0.39 4.65 -6.33
N ASP A 415 -0.71 5.35 -6.59
CA ASP A 415 -0.72 6.56 -7.41
C ASP A 415 0.26 7.64 -6.87
N PRO A 416 1.32 7.99 -7.62
CA PRO A 416 2.37 8.87 -7.13
C PRO A 416 1.91 10.32 -6.93
N GLU A 417 0.90 10.78 -7.67
CA GLU A 417 0.35 12.13 -7.54
C GLU A 417 -0.45 12.26 -6.24
N VAL A 418 -1.27 11.26 -5.92
CA VAL A 418 -1.97 11.20 -4.62
C VAL A 418 -0.96 11.12 -3.48
N LEU A 419 0.09 10.31 -3.61
CA LEU A 419 1.13 10.21 -2.59
C LEU A 419 1.85 11.55 -2.34
N SER A 420 2.23 12.27 -3.41
CA SER A 420 2.85 13.59 -3.29
C SER A 420 1.89 14.58 -2.64
N LEU A 421 0.65 14.65 -3.13
CA LEU A 421 -0.37 15.56 -2.61
C LEU A 421 -0.59 15.35 -1.10
N VAL A 422 -0.76 14.11 -0.65
CA VAL A 422 -0.94 13.82 0.77
C VAL A 422 0.28 14.24 1.58
N ALA A 423 1.49 13.91 1.11
CA ALA A 423 2.73 14.21 1.81
C ALA A 423 2.98 15.72 1.90
N ASP A 424 2.85 16.43 0.78
CA ASP A 424 3.09 17.88 0.67
C ASP A 424 2.04 18.67 1.46
N TRP A 425 0.76 18.30 1.35
CA TRP A 425 -0.31 18.94 2.11
C TRP A 425 -0.13 18.73 3.62
N THR A 426 0.21 17.50 4.03
CA THR A 426 0.48 17.19 5.44
C THR A 426 1.67 18.01 5.94
N ALA A 427 2.78 18.03 5.21
CA ALA A 427 3.97 18.79 5.59
C ALA A 427 3.70 20.30 5.70
N GLY A 428 2.85 20.85 4.84
CA GLY A 428 2.47 22.27 4.84
C GLY A 428 1.60 22.70 6.03
N HIS A 429 0.81 21.79 6.59
CA HIS A 429 -0.10 22.07 7.72
C HIS A 429 0.51 21.76 9.09
N LEU A 430 1.66 21.09 9.13
CA LEU A 430 2.35 20.77 10.38
C LEU A 430 3.47 21.77 10.65
N ARG A 431 3.55 22.23 11.90
CA ARG A 431 4.63 23.15 12.31
C ARG A 431 5.95 22.41 12.41
N ARG A 432 6.98 22.97 11.79
CA ARG A 432 8.39 22.68 12.11
C ARG A 432 8.69 23.48 13.39
N VAL A 433 8.81 22.78 14.52
CA VAL A 433 9.16 23.41 15.81
C VAL A 433 10.62 23.82 15.80
#